data_AF-A0A3A0D7N9-F1
#
_entry.id   AF-A0A3A0D7N9-F1
#
_cell.length_a   1.000
_cell.length_b   1.000
_cell.length_c   1.000
_cell.angle_alpha   90.00
_cell.angle_beta   90.00
_cell.angle_gamma   90.00
#
_symmetry.space_group_name_H-M   'P 1'
#
loop_
_entity.id
_entity.type
_entity.pdbx_description
1 polymer ?
#
loop_
_entity_poly.entity_id
_entity_poly.type
_entity_poly.pdbx_seq_one_letter_code
_entity_poly.pdbx_strand_id
1 'polypeptide(L)' 'MSILQIEQKIKQLPDYLLPEIVDYVDFLLHKYSRTTQAAKTFTFDWEGGLSQLSEQFSSVELQHKARDWRS' A
#
# COMPACT_ATOMS: atom_id res chain seq x y z
N MET A 1 -6.82 -27.11 12.17
CA MET A 1 -6.17 -27.08 13.49
C MET A 1 -7.12 -26.42 14.48
N SER A 2 -7.26 -26.97 15.68
CA SER A 2 -8.06 -26.34 16.74
C SER A 2 -7.19 -25.39 17.57
N ILE A 3 -7.83 -24.40 18.21
CA ILE A 3 -7.16 -23.44 19.12
C ILE A 3 -6.35 -24.17 20.22
N LEU A 4 -6.86 -25.31 20.67
CA LEU A 4 -6.23 -26.14 21.70
C LEU A 4 -4.85 -26.68 21.27
N GLN A 5 -4.65 -26.96 19.99
CA GLN A 5 -3.35 -27.44 19.48
C GLN A 5 -2.31 -26.32 19.42
N ILE A 6 -2.75 -25.07 19.21
CA ILE A 6 -1.88 -23.89 19.16
C ILE A 6 -1.39 -23.57 20.57
N GLU A 7 -2.27 -23.59 21.56
CA GLU A 7 -1.90 -23.37 22.97
C GLU A 7 -0.91 -24.41 23.49
N GLN A 8 -1.08 -25.69 23.14
CA GLN A 8 -0.13 -26.74 23.52
C GLN A 8 1.26 -26.52 22.92
N LYS A 9 1.33 -26.05 21.67
CA LYS A 9 2.61 -25.72 21.03
C LYS A 9 3.27 -24.53 21.72
N ILE A 10 2.51 -23.46 22.01
CA ILE A 10 3.02 -22.27 22.71
C ILE A 10 3.56 -22.63 24.11
N LYS A 11 2.92 -23.55 24.83
CA LYS A 11 3.40 -24.04 26.14
C LYS A 11 4.68 -24.89 26.08
N GLN A 12 5.01 -25.46 24.92
CA GLN A 12 6.25 -26.22 24.71
C GLN A 12 7.42 -25.33 24.28
N LEU A 13 7.15 -24.06 23.95
CA LEU A 13 8.18 -23.12 23.53
C LEU A 13 8.92 -22.55 24.76
N PRO A 14 10.23 -22.31 24.63
CA PRO A 14 10.99 -21.55 25.61
C PRO A 14 10.48 -20.12 25.78
N ASP A 15 10.53 -19.60 27.01
CA ASP A 15 10.01 -18.27 27.35
C ASP A 15 10.63 -17.12 26.55
N TYR A 16 11.88 -17.29 26.07
CA TYR A 16 12.58 -16.28 25.28
C TYR A 16 12.02 -16.08 23.86
N LEU A 17 11.20 -17.02 23.36
CA LEU A 17 10.54 -16.93 22.04
C LEU A 17 9.11 -16.38 22.11
N LEU A 18 8.55 -16.23 23.31
CA LEU A 18 7.23 -15.62 23.49
C LEU A 18 7.14 -14.22 22.90
N PRO A 19 8.15 -13.32 23.03
CA PRO A 19 8.11 -12.00 22.41
C PRO A 19 7.99 -12.08 20.88
N GLU A 20 8.72 -12.99 20.23
CA GLU A 20 8.70 -13.15 18.78
C GLU A 20 7.35 -13.68 18.27
N ILE A 21 6.70 -14.55 19.06
CA ILE A 21 5.34 -15.03 18.76
C ILE A 21 4.33 -13.89 18.85
N VAL A 22 4.44 -13.05 19.89
CA VAL A 22 3.58 -11.86 20.05
C VAL A 22 3.77 -10.92 18.87
N ASP A 23 5.01 -10.58 18.52
CA ASP A 23 5.34 -9.74 17.37
C ASP A 23 4.79 -10.32 16.06
N TYR A 24 4.85 -11.63 15.88
CA TYR A 24 4.33 -12.28 14.69
C TYR A 24 2.79 -12.28 14.65
N VAL A 25 2.13 -12.47 15.79
CA VAL A 25 0.66 -12.37 15.90
C VAL A 25 0.22 -10.93 15.60
N ASP A 26 0.89 -9.93 16.17
CA ASP A 26 0.62 -8.52 15.91
C ASP A 26 0.87 -8.18 14.44
N PHE A 27 1.95 -8.69 13.85
CA PHE A 27 2.22 -8.55 12.41
C PHE A 27 1.09 -9.11 11.55
N LEU A 28 0.59 -10.31 11.86
CA LEU A 28 -0.51 -10.92 11.13
C LEU A 28 -1.79 -10.09 11.28
N LEU A 29 -2.12 -9.66 12.50
CA LEU A 29 -3.27 -8.78 12.75
C LEU A 29 -3.15 -7.46 11.98
N HIS A 30 -1.97 -6.84 11.94
CA HIS A 30 -1.73 -5.61 11.19
C HIS A 30 -1.74 -5.80 9.67
N LYS A 31 -1.19 -6.91 9.17
CA LYS A 31 -1.13 -7.23 7.76
C LYS A 31 -2.53 -7.46 7.18
N TYR A 32 -3.36 -8.21 7.90
CA TYR A 32 -4.69 -8.59 7.41
C TYR A 32 -5.81 -7.63 7.86
N SER A 33 -5.59 -6.77 8.87
CA SER A 33 -6.53 -5.68 9.22
C SER A 33 -6.60 -4.59 8.15
N ARG A 34 -5.53 -4.36 7.40
CA ARG A 34 -5.53 -3.44 6.25
C ARG A 34 -6.10 -4.06 4.97
N THR A 35 -6.06 -5.39 4.83
CA THR A 35 -6.65 -6.08 3.67
C THR A 35 -8.18 -6.01 3.68
N THR A 36 -8.82 -5.87 4.85
CA THR A 36 -10.28 -5.72 4.98
C THR A 36 -10.76 -4.27 4.83
N GLN A 37 -9.92 -3.29 5.16
CA GLN A 37 -10.13 -1.89 4.77
C GLN A 37 -9.78 -1.76 3.30
N ALA A 38 -10.74 -2.15 2.45
CA ALA A 38 -10.87 -1.78 1.05
C ALA A 38 -9.55 -1.21 0.50
N ALA A 39 -8.79 -2.07 -0.19
CA ALA A 39 -7.87 -1.58 -1.19
C ALA A 39 -8.64 -0.50 -1.95
N LYS A 40 -8.37 0.77 -1.62
CA LYS A 40 -8.81 1.90 -2.42
C LYS A 40 -8.05 1.64 -3.70
N THR A 41 -8.69 0.89 -4.59
CA THR A 41 -8.24 0.63 -5.94
C THR A 41 -7.71 1.95 -6.41
N PHE A 42 -6.41 2.02 -6.71
CA PHE A 42 -5.78 3.25 -7.12
C PHE A 42 -6.57 3.76 -8.32
N THR A 43 -7.46 4.71 -8.08
CA THR A 43 -8.38 5.17 -9.10
C THR A 43 -7.59 6.16 -9.92
N PHE A 44 -7.24 5.75 -11.14
CA PHE A 44 -6.59 6.59 -12.15
C PHE A 44 -7.56 7.70 -12.64
N ASP A 45 -8.32 8.32 -11.73
CA ASP A 45 -9.36 9.31 -12.04
C ASP A 45 -8.77 10.57 -12.69
N TRP A 46 -7.46 10.77 -12.56
CA TRP A 46 -6.71 11.85 -13.19
C TRP A 46 -6.22 11.51 -14.61
N GLU A 47 -6.21 10.22 -15.00
CA GLU A 47 -5.77 9.79 -16.32
C GLU A 47 -6.72 10.34 -17.39
N GLY A 48 -6.17 10.99 -18.41
CA GLY A 48 -6.97 11.59 -19.49
C GLY A 48 -7.64 12.92 -19.13
N GLY A 49 -7.47 13.45 -17.91
CA GLY A 49 -8.02 14.78 -17.54
C GLY A 49 -7.51 15.95 -18.38
N LEU A 50 -6.36 15.79 -19.05
CA LEU A 50 -5.77 16.79 -19.95
C LEU A 50 -5.93 16.45 -21.44
N SER A 51 -6.76 15.47 -21.78
CA SER A 51 -7.02 15.06 -23.18
C SER A 51 -7.52 16.23 -24.04
N GLN A 52 -8.39 17.07 -23.51
CA GLN A 52 -8.90 18.28 -24.19
C GLN A 52 -7.81 19.32 -24.48
N LEU A 53 -6.76 19.35 -23.66
CA LEU A 53 -5.64 20.28 -23.84
C LEU A 53 -4.66 19.79 -24.91
N SER A 54 -4.65 18.48 -25.19
CA SER A 54 -3.78 17.88 -26.20
C SER A 54 -4.13 18.31 -27.63
N GLU A 55 -5.38 18.72 -27.88
CA GLU A 55 -5.81 19.29 -29.15
C GLU A 55 -5.38 20.76 -29.32
N GLN A 56 -5.15 21.46 -28.20
CA GLN A 56 -4.87 22.90 -28.20
C GLN A 56 -3.38 23.23 -28.17
N PHE A 57 -2.56 22.33 -27.66
CA PHE A 57 -1.13 22.55 -27.50
C PHE A 57 -0.33 21.41 -28.12
N SER A 58 0.58 21.76 -29.01
CA SER A 58 1.60 20.84 -29.49
C SER A 58 2.66 20.59 -28.41
N SER A 59 3.32 19.43 -28.46
CA SER A 59 4.40 19.08 -27.52
C SER A 59 5.52 20.13 -27.50
N VAL A 60 5.78 20.80 -28.63
CA VAL A 60 6.82 21.82 -28.77
C VAL A 60 6.43 23.13 -28.07
N GLU A 61 5.18 23.57 -28.19
CA GLU A 61 4.69 24.78 -27.49
C GLU A 61 4.72 24.62 -25.97
N LEU A 62 4.41 23.42 -25.48
CA LEU A 62 4.52 23.09 -24.05
C LEU A 62 5.99 23.16 -23.58
N GLN A 63 6.93 22.71 -24.39
CA GLN A 63 8.36 22.79 -24.07
C GLN A 63 8.84 24.24 -23.98
N HIS A 64 8.41 25.11 -24.90
CA HIS A 64 8.71 26.54 -24.84
C HIS A 64 8.13 27.20 -23.57
N LYS A 65 6.84 26.99 -23.29
CA LYS A 65 6.20 27.51 -22.06
C LYS A 65 6.88 27.00 -20.79
N ALA A 66 7.25 25.73 -20.75
CA ALA A 66 7.93 25.13 -19.59
C ALA A 66 9.36 25.67 -19.40
N ARG A 67 10.01 26.15 -20.46
CA ARG A 67 11.28 26.85 -20.36
C ARG A 67 11.09 28.26 -19.80
N ASP A 68 10.08 28.97 -20.27
CA ASP A 68 9.75 30.33 -19.81
C ASP A 68 9.31 30.36 -18.33
N TRP A 69 8.66 29.31 -17.83
CA TRP A 69 8.30 29.20 -16.41
C TRP A 69 9.47 28.86 -15.48
N ARG A 70 10.60 28.40 -16.03
CA ARG A 70 11.80 28.05 -15.24
C ARG A 70 12.84 29.17 -15.23
N SER A 71 12.71 30.16 -16.12
CA SER A 71 13.53 31.38 -16.14
C SER A 71 12.95 32.44 -15.22
#